data_AF-A0A0B2RPJ3-F1
#
_entry.id   AF-A0A0B2RPJ3-F1
#
_cell.length_a   1.000
_cell.length_b   1.000
_cell.length_c   1.000
_cell.angle_alpha   90.00
_cell.angle_beta   90.00
_cell.angle_gamma   90.00
#
_symmetry.space_group_name_H-M   'P 1'
#
loop_
_entity.id
_entity.type
_entity.pdbx_description
1 polymer ?
#
loop_
_entity_poly.entity_id
_entity_poly.type
_entity_poly.pdbx_seq_one_letter_code
_entity_poly.pdbx_strand_id
1 'polypeptide(L)'
;MPFSSSRRGTSWSSSILPSSNPHKSKAPRKGRKRALVKDFIFSNFFAIGLVLSLSLFLLILLRFGVPVDVTTKALYDKIEFLDVDGGAWKQGWSVTYRGNEWDSEKLKVFVVPHSHNDPGWKLTVDEYYDRQSRHILDTIVQTLSKDSRRKFIWEEMSYLERWWRDASDEMKESFINLVKNGQLEIVGGGWVMNDEANSHYFAIIEQIAEGNMWLNDTIGFVPKNSWAIDPFGYSSTMAYLLRRMGFDNMLIQRTHYELKKELAWHKNLEYIWRQSWDAEETTDIFVHMMPFYSYDIPHTCGPEPAICCQFDFARMSGFAYEQCPWGQYPVETTQENVQERALKLLDQYKKKSTLYRTNTLLVPLGDDFRYINVEEAEAQFRNYQMLFDYINSNPNRRLVRDDGRGLGQGVMDNRVMNVVFHLTMEANVSATSNLVPTPFPYSPSLLSHRVGSHLNYPIHAFVSKKPQDMSMKPPPRSFSPLATPLPCDLHIVNFKVPKPLKFLQQPPEGPRFGLILHRRHWDSSYCRKGRSQCTNLADNTVNLFSMFKELTVSKAKATSLNLLHEDPEVMGFSEQFGDLAKEGNVAISPMEIQAYRLELRPQPQ
;
A
#
# COMPACT_ATOMS: atom_id res chain seq x y z
N MET A 1 16.68 -65.27 20.72
CA MET A 1 16.64 -66.36 21.72
C MET A 1 17.42 -65.90 22.95
N PRO A 2 17.08 -66.29 24.19
CA PRO A 2 16.40 -67.56 24.49
C PRO A 2 15.35 -67.57 25.63
N PHE A 3 14.69 -68.74 25.71
CA PHE A 3 13.97 -69.39 26.82
C PHE A 3 12.72 -68.74 27.45
N SER A 4 11.73 -69.47 27.97
CA SER A 4 10.95 -70.70 27.62
C SER A 4 10.02 -70.96 28.82
N SER A 5 8.88 -71.63 28.56
CA SER A 5 8.16 -72.55 29.48
C SER A 5 7.41 -71.93 30.69
N SER A 6 6.32 -72.45 31.25
CA SER A 6 5.32 -73.45 30.86
C SER A 6 4.15 -73.49 31.87
N ARG A 7 2.94 -73.82 31.39
CA ARG A 7 1.94 -74.78 31.94
C ARG A 7 1.30 -74.65 33.35
N ARG A 8 -0.05 -74.77 33.31
CA ARG A 8 -0.98 -75.78 33.92
C ARG A 8 -1.92 -75.39 35.08
N GLY A 9 -3.22 -75.70 34.87
CA GLY A 9 -4.09 -76.49 35.78
C GLY A 9 -5.10 -75.71 36.66
N THR A 10 -6.42 -75.65 36.38
CA THR A 10 -7.56 -76.60 36.60
C THR A 10 -8.27 -76.58 37.97
N SER A 11 -9.63 -76.49 37.92
CA SER A 11 -10.69 -77.22 38.71
C SER A 11 -11.11 -76.70 40.13
N TRP A 12 -12.37 -76.71 40.65
CA TRP A 12 -13.73 -77.23 40.30
C TRP A 12 -14.89 -76.71 41.23
N SER A 13 -16.16 -77.04 40.86
CA SER A 13 -17.40 -77.31 41.69
C SER A 13 -18.23 -76.11 42.23
N SER A 14 -19.57 -76.12 42.45
CA SER A 14 -20.68 -77.11 42.62
C SER A 14 -22.08 -76.38 42.49
N SER A 15 -23.13 -76.93 41.85
CA SER A 15 -24.30 -77.76 42.31
C SER A 15 -25.56 -77.04 42.89
N ILE A 16 -26.77 -77.47 42.42
CA ILE A 16 -28.02 -77.89 43.15
C ILE A 16 -29.37 -77.51 42.44
N LEU A 17 -30.28 -78.49 42.46
CA LEU A 17 -31.60 -78.84 41.82
C LEU A 17 -32.87 -78.18 42.48
N PRO A 18 -34.19 -78.60 42.29
CA PRO A 18 -35.02 -79.13 41.16
C PRO A 18 -36.55 -78.70 41.09
N SER A 19 -37.28 -79.22 40.07
CA SER A 19 -38.64 -79.86 40.11
C SER A 19 -39.93 -79.14 39.62
N SER A 20 -40.50 -79.59 38.48
CA SER A 20 -41.78 -80.33 38.32
C SER A 20 -42.34 -80.27 36.88
N ASN A 21 -43.04 -81.32 36.44
CA ASN A 21 -43.52 -81.64 35.06
C ASN A 21 -45.03 -82.03 35.16
N PRO A 22 -45.81 -82.37 34.10
CA PRO A 22 -45.70 -82.13 32.64
C PRO A 22 -47.05 -81.77 31.93
N HIS A 23 -47.05 -81.43 30.63
CA HIS A 23 -47.92 -82.03 29.58
C HIS A 23 -47.67 -81.45 28.16
N LYS A 24 -47.24 -82.34 27.23
CA LYS A 24 -47.51 -82.55 25.77
C LYS A 24 -47.87 -81.33 24.87
N SER A 25 -47.40 -81.11 23.62
CA SER A 25 -46.85 -81.99 22.55
C SER A 25 -46.19 -81.21 21.37
N LYS A 26 -45.04 -81.74 20.89
CA LYS A 26 -44.46 -81.87 19.51
C LYS A 26 -44.41 -80.68 18.49
N ALA A 27 -43.14 -80.34 18.12
CA ALA A 27 -42.52 -80.31 16.76
C ALA A 27 -41.83 -78.96 16.35
N PRO A 28 -40.87 -78.95 15.38
CA PRO A 28 -39.48 -79.40 15.44
C PRO A 28 -38.42 -78.26 15.48
N ARG A 29 -37.21 -78.59 15.95
CA ARG A 29 -36.01 -77.72 16.03
C ARG A 29 -35.53 -77.22 14.66
N LYS A 30 -35.27 -75.90 14.54
CA LYS A 30 -34.41 -75.29 13.50
C LYS A 30 -33.21 -74.55 14.13
N GLY A 31 -32.00 -75.01 13.76
CA GLY A 31 -30.79 -74.19 13.49
C GLY A 31 -30.17 -73.32 14.59
N ARG A 32 -29.37 -73.92 15.48
CA ARG A 32 -28.49 -73.28 16.50
C ARG A 32 -27.21 -72.63 15.91
N LYS A 33 -27.30 -71.91 14.78
CA LYS A 33 -26.17 -71.16 14.19
C LYS A 33 -26.32 -69.63 14.28
N ARG A 34 -27.54 -69.10 14.41
CA ARG A 34 -27.78 -67.65 14.57
C ARG A 34 -27.44 -67.10 15.95
N ALA A 35 -27.45 -67.93 17.00
CA ALA A 35 -27.16 -67.51 18.36
C ALA A 35 -25.65 -67.21 18.58
N LEU A 36 -24.76 -68.02 18.02
CA LEU A 36 -23.30 -67.88 18.19
C LEU A 36 -22.76 -66.55 17.66
N VAL A 37 -23.27 -66.08 16.52
CA VAL A 37 -22.86 -64.78 15.96
C VAL A 37 -23.40 -63.63 16.80
N LYS A 38 -24.65 -63.74 17.28
CA LYS A 38 -25.27 -62.72 18.13
C LYS A 38 -24.54 -62.59 19.46
N ASP A 39 -24.20 -63.72 20.08
CA ASP A 39 -23.48 -63.78 21.36
C ASP A 39 -22.01 -63.33 21.20
N PHE A 40 -21.36 -63.64 20.07
CA PHE A 40 -20.03 -63.14 19.74
C PHE A 40 -20.01 -61.62 19.54
N ILE A 41 -20.97 -61.07 18.79
CA ILE A 41 -21.11 -59.62 18.58
C ILE A 41 -21.43 -58.92 19.90
N PHE A 42 -22.31 -59.48 20.75
CA PHE A 42 -22.63 -58.88 22.05
C PHE A 42 -21.44 -58.92 23.02
N SER A 43 -20.73 -60.06 23.09
CA SER A 43 -19.60 -60.22 24.01
C SER A 43 -18.38 -59.38 23.62
N ASN A 44 -18.24 -59.07 22.33
CA ASN A 44 -17.14 -58.27 21.79
C ASN A 44 -17.59 -56.88 21.30
N PHE A 45 -18.80 -56.43 21.67
CA PHE A 45 -19.42 -55.23 21.12
C PHE A 45 -18.50 -54.00 21.25
N PHE A 46 -17.88 -53.82 22.43
CA PHE A 46 -16.94 -52.73 22.67
C PHE A 46 -15.64 -52.87 21.88
N ALA A 47 -15.08 -54.07 21.76
CA ALA A 47 -13.85 -54.31 21.00
C ALA A 47 -14.09 -54.10 19.48
N ILE A 48 -15.21 -54.60 18.96
CA ILE A 48 -15.63 -54.39 17.56
C ILE A 48 -15.89 -52.90 17.30
N GLY A 49 -16.60 -52.22 18.21
CA GLY A 49 -16.84 -50.78 18.12
C GLY A 49 -15.56 -49.96 18.15
N LEU A 50 -14.60 -50.32 19.00
CA LEU A 50 -13.30 -49.66 19.08
C LEU A 50 -12.45 -49.91 17.83
N VAL A 51 -12.42 -51.14 17.31
CA VAL A 51 -11.71 -51.48 16.06
C VAL A 51 -12.34 -50.78 14.87
N LEU A 52 -13.67 -50.72 14.77
CA LEU A 52 -14.37 -50.00 13.70
C LEU A 52 -14.12 -48.50 13.80
N SER A 53 -14.11 -47.93 15.02
CA SER A 53 -13.82 -46.51 15.24
C SER A 53 -12.37 -46.18 14.91
N LEU A 54 -11.41 -47.01 15.33
CA LEU A 54 -10.00 -46.87 14.96
C LEU A 54 -9.79 -47.03 13.46
N SER A 55 -10.46 -48.00 12.83
CA SER A 55 -10.39 -48.22 11.39
C SER A 55 -11.00 -47.06 10.62
N LEU A 56 -12.12 -46.50 11.09
CA LEU A 56 -12.74 -45.32 10.50
C LEU A 56 -11.88 -44.08 10.71
N PHE A 57 -11.28 -43.91 11.88
CA PHE A 57 -10.34 -42.82 12.19
C PHE A 57 -9.08 -42.91 11.33
N LEU A 58 -8.46 -44.09 11.22
CA LEU A 58 -7.35 -44.37 10.30
C LEU A 58 -7.76 -44.12 8.86
N LEU A 59 -8.95 -44.53 8.44
CA LEU A 59 -9.46 -44.33 7.09
C LEU A 59 -9.75 -42.84 6.81
N ILE A 60 -10.17 -42.07 7.81
CA ILE A 60 -10.33 -40.61 7.71
C ILE A 60 -8.95 -39.94 7.61
N LEU A 61 -7.99 -40.29 8.46
CA LEU A 61 -6.61 -39.78 8.36
C LEU A 61 -5.97 -40.12 7.01
N LEU A 62 -6.13 -41.36 6.54
CA LEU A 62 -5.59 -41.81 5.26
C LEU A 62 -6.31 -41.19 4.05
N ARG A 63 -7.61 -40.87 4.14
CA ARG A 63 -8.36 -40.25 3.03
C ARG A 63 -8.29 -38.74 2.99
N PHE A 64 -8.30 -38.08 4.14
CA PHE A 64 -8.53 -36.64 4.23
C PHE A 64 -7.33 -35.85 4.76
N GLY A 65 -6.27 -36.52 5.20
CA GLY A 65 -5.07 -35.85 5.72
C GLY A 65 -5.34 -35.04 7.00
N VAL A 66 -4.31 -34.34 7.47
CA VAL A 66 -4.44 -33.36 8.56
C VAL A 66 -5.25 -32.16 8.06
N PRO A 67 -6.23 -31.63 8.83
CA PRO A 67 -6.98 -30.45 8.42
C PRO A 67 -6.03 -29.26 8.31
N VAL A 68 -5.95 -28.67 7.11
CA VAL A 68 -5.15 -27.46 6.81
C VAL A 68 -6.00 -26.50 5.98
N ASP A 69 -5.71 -25.20 6.06
CA ASP A 69 -6.46 -24.16 5.34
C ASP A 69 -6.34 -24.30 3.82
N VAL A 70 -5.15 -24.69 3.35
CA VAL A 70 -4.80 -24.73 1.93
C VAL A 70 -3.90 -25.94 1.66
N THR A 71 -4.18 -26.67 0.58
CA THR A 71 -3.26 -27.68 0.04
C THR A 71 -2.90 -27.32 -1.39
N THR A 72 -1.66 -27.61 -1.81
CA THR A 72 -1.23 -27.37 -3.20
C THR A 72 -2.12 -28.11 -4.20
N LYS A 73 -2.58 -29.32 -3.85
CA LYS A 73 -3.55 -30.05 -4.68
C LYS A 73 -4.85 -29.27 -4.87
N ALA A 74 -5.46 -28.77 -3.78
CA ALA A 74 -6.70 -28.00 -3.87
C ALA A 74 -6.51 -26.68 -4.64
N LEU A 75 -5.34 -26.03 -4.52
CA LEU A 75 -5.01 -24.86 -5.33
C LEU A 75 -4.91 -25.23 -6.81
N TYR A 76 -4.21 -26.31 -7.15
CA TYR A 76 -4.05 -26.75 -8.54
C TYR A 76 -5.38 -27.20 -9.16
N ASP A 77 -6.27 -27.82 -8.39
CA ASP A 77 -7.62 -28.17 -8.84
C ASP A 77 -8.51 -26.92 -9.06
N LYS A 78 -8.20 -25.80 -8.40
CA LYS A 78 -8.94 -24.53 -8.46
C LYS A 78 -8.42 -23.58 -9.55
N ILE A 79 -7.12 -23.47 -9.71
CA ILE A 79 -6.47 -22.48 -10.58
C ILE A 79 -6.62 -22.91 -12.05
N GLU A 80 -7.05 -22.00 -12.92
CA GLU A 80 -7.24 -22.28 -14.36
C GLU A 80 -5.95 -22.22 -15.17
N PHE A 81 -4.88 -21.67 -14.59
CA PHE A 81 -3.55 -21.50 -15.19
C PHE A 81 -3.55 -20.69 -16.50
N LEU A 82 -4.34 -19.61 -16.55
CA LEU A 82 -4.41 -18.73 -17.71
C LEU A 82 -3.28 -17.69 -17.70
N ASP A 83 -2.56 -17.58 -18.82
CA ASP A 83 -1.51 -16.57 -19.02
C ASP A 83 -2.10 -15.26 -19.57
N VAL A 84 -2.73 -14.48 -18.70
CA VAL A 84 -3.37 -13.19 -19.05
C VAL A 84 -2.45 -12.03 -18.67
N ASP A 85 -2.27 -11.08 -19.60
CA ASP A 85 -1.46 -9.87 -19.36
C ASP A 85 -2.10 -8.98 -18.27
N GLY A 86 -1.43 -8.93 -17.11
CA GLY A 86 -1.81 -8.12 -15.95
C GLY A 86 -1.41 -6.64 -16.02
N GLY A 87 -0.79 -6.19 -17.11
CA GLY A 87 -0.29 -4.83 -17.30
C GLY A 87 1.19 -4.69 -16.95
N ALA A 88 1.54 -3.73 -16.09
CA ALA A 88 2.92 -3.52 -15.67
C ALA A 88 3.47 -4.71 -14.86
N TRP A 89 2.64 -5.28 -13.97
CA TRP A 89 2.85 -6.61 -13.42
C TRP A 89 2.26 -7.65 -14.36
N LYS A 90 3.08 -8.15 -15.30
CA LYS A 90 2.64 -9.01 -16.40
C LYS A 90 1.85 -10.24 -15.97
N GLN A 91 2.24 -10.87 -14.87
CA GLN A 91 1.65 -12.11 -14.36
C GLN A 91 0.63 -11.89 -13.22
N GLY A 92 0.19 -10.66 -13.01
CA GLY A 92 -0.75 -10.33 -11.93
C GLY A 92 -1.87 -9.40 -12.38
N TRP A 93 -2.02 -8.28 -11.70
CA TRP A 93 -3.03 -7.26 -11.99
C TRP A 93 -2.52 -5.86 -11.64
N SER A 94 -3.30 -4.83 -11.99
CA SER A 94 -3.03 -3.47 -11.55
C SER A 94 -3.27 -3.30 -10.06
N VAL A 95 -2.20 -3.36 -9.27
CA VAL A 95 -2.26 -3.25 -7.80
C VAL A 95 -2.57 -1.81 -7.39
N THR A 96 -3.59 -1.64 -6.55
CA THR A 96 -4.02 -0.34 -6.02
C THR A 96 -4.22 -0.41 -4.51
N TYR A 97 -4.19 0.75 -3.85
CA TYR A 97 -4.43 0.91 -2.42
C TYR A 97 -5.31 2.15 -2.19
N ARG A 98 -6.06 2.17 -1.08
CA ARG A 98 -6.98 3.28 -0.72
C ARG A 98 -6.23 4.48 -0.15
N GLY A 99 -5.08 4.25 0.47
CA GLY A 99 -4.21 5.24 1.08
C GLY A 99 -4.38 5.35 2.59
N ASN A 100 -5.40 4.72 3.18
CA ASN A 100 -5.68 4.72 4.61
C ASN A 100 -5.25 3.42 5.32
N GLU A 101 -4.65 2.47 4.60
CA GLU A 101 -4.20 1.18 5.15
C GLU A 101 -3.17 1.32 6.27
N TRP A 102 -2.41 2.42 6.27
CA TRP A 102 -1.34 2.70 7.23
C TRP A 102 -1.68 3.87 8.16
N ASP A 103 -2.98 4.15 8.35
CA ASP A 103 -3.41 5.30 9.14
C ASP A 103 -3.25 5.09 10.65
N SER A 104 -3.47 3.85 11.10
CA SER A 104 -3.31 3.44 12.49
C SER A 104 -1.89 3.01 12.83
N GLU A 105 -1.23 2.30 11.92
CA GLU A 105 0.15 1.84 12.08
C GLU A 105 0.95 2.07 10.80
N LYS A 106 2.16 2.60 10.95
CA LYS A 106 3.05 2.87 9.81
C LYS A 106 3.49 1.57 9.13
N LEU A 107 3.67 1.64 7.81
CA LEU A 107 4.38 0.60 7.06
C LEU A 107 5.85 0.59 7.46
N LYS A 108 6.35 -0.55 7.94
CA LYS A 108 7.76 -0.82 8.24
C LYS A 108 8.37 -1.50 7.03
N VAL A 109 9.30 -0.85 6.35
CA VAL A 109 9.96 -1.41 5.16
C VAL A 109 11.39 -1.81 5.52
N PHE A 110 11.72 -3.07 5.33
CA PHE A 110 13.07 -3.63 5.49
C PHE A 110 13.65 -3.87 4.10
N VAL A 111 14.56 -2.98 3.69
CA VAL A 111 15.35 -3.17 2.48
C VAL A 111 16.57 -4.01 2.85
N VAL A 112 16.74 -5.16 2.17
CA VAL A 112 17.72 -6.19 2.53
C VAL A 112 18.68 -6.42 1.37
N PRO A 113 19.86 -5.75 1.40
CA PRO A 113 20.94 -5.99 0.45
C PRO A 113 21.42 -7.44 0.46
N HIS A 114 21.57 -8.04 -0.71
CA HIS A 114 22.10 -9.40 -0.88
C HIS A 114 22.90 -9.51 -2.20
N SER A 115 23.66 -10.58 -2.34
CA SER A 115 24.33 -10.97 -3.58
C SER A 115 24.15 -12.46 -3.76
N HIS A 116 23.57 -12.90 -4.88
CA HIS A 116 23.43 -14.32 -5.17
C HIS A 116 24.71 -14.83 -5.86
N ASN A 117 25.37 -15.82 -5.26
CA ASN A 117 26.70 -16.25 -5.68
C ASN A 117 26.70 -17.74 -6.00
N ASP A 118 26.34 -18.11 -7.23
CA ASP A 118 26.31 -19.50 -7.67
C ASP A 118 27.66 -20.23 -7.46
N PRO A 119 27.70 -21.31 -6.67
CA PRO A 119 28.88 -22.17 -6.54
C PRO A 119 29.08 -23.07 -7.77
N GLY A 120 29.28 -22.43 -8.93
CA GLY A 120 29.42 -23.06 -10.23
C GLY A 120 28.14 -23.03 -11.06
N TRP A 121 28.21 -22.43 -12.25
CA TRP A 121 27.11 -22.36 -13.23
C TRP A 121 27.66 -22.11 -14.64
N LYS A 122 27.88 -20.84 -15.03
CA LYS A 122 28.55 -20.48 -16.29
C LYS A 122 30.07 -20.53 -16.16
N LEU A 123 30.58 -20.21 -14.98
CA LEU A 123 31.98 -20.39 -14.61
C LEU A 123 32.09 -21.48 -13.53
N THR A 124 33.28 -21.99 -13.34
CA THR A 124 33.58 -22.92 -12.23
C THR A 124 33.55 -22.20 -10.89
N VAL A 125 33.46 -22.97 -9.79
CA VAL A 125 33.54 -22.44 -8.41
C VAL A 125 34.78 -21.54 -8.24
N ASP A 126 35.93 -22.02 -8.71
CA ASP A 126 37.22 -21.33 -8.58
C ASP A 126 37.25 -20.02 -9.38
N GLU A 127 36.78 -20.05 -10.62
CA GLU A 127 36.74 -18.85 -11.47
C GLU A 127 35.80 -17.78 -10.91
N TYR A 128 34.63 -18.18 -10.40
CA TYR A 128 33.72 -17.24 -9.75
C TYR A 128 34.32 -16.65 -8.47
N TYR A 129 34.97 -17.47 -7.65
CA TYR A 129 35.64 -16.98 -6.45
C TYR A 129 36.69 -15.92 -6.79
N ASP A 130 37.60 -16.25 -7.71
CA ASP A 130 38.73 -15.40 -8.06
C ASP A 130 38.29 -14.11 -8.77
N ARG A 131 37.20 -14.14 -9.54
CA ARG A 131 36.72 -12.99 -10.34
C ARG A 131 35.66 -12.16 -9.64
N GLN A 132 34.88 -12.73 -8.71
CA GLN A 132 33.67 -12.11 -8.19
C GLN A 132 33.50 -12.32 -6.67
N SER A 133 33.24 -13.54 -6.19
CA SER A 133 32.78 -13.76 -4.80
C SER A 133 33.76 -13.26 -3.74
N ARG A 134 35.07 -13.41 -3.97
CA ARG A 134 36.11 -12.87 -3.08
C ARG A 134 36.02 -11.34 -2.97
N HIS A 135 35.90 -10.66 -4.11
CA HIS A 135 35.82 -9.19 -4.17
C HIS A 135 34.52 -8.66 -3.56
N ILE A 136 33.42 -9.40 -3.71
CA ILE A 136 32.14 -9.09 -3.09
C ILE A 136 32.28 -9.14 -1.56
N LEU A 137 32.85 -10.21 -1.00
CA LEU A 137 33.08 -10.33 0.44
C LEU A 137 34.02 -9.22 0.99
N ASP A 138 35.12 -8.93 0.30
CA ASP A 138 36.01 -7.82 0.64
C ASP A 138 35.25 -6.47 0.66
N THR A 139 34.45 -6.22 -0.38
CA THR A 139 33.64 -5.00 -0.53
C THR A 139 32.60 -4.87 0.57
N ILE A 140 31.88 -5.95 0.92
CA ILE A 140 30.85 -5.94 1.96
C ILE A 140 31.49 -5.60 3.32
N VAL A 141 32.57 -6.30 3.70
CA VAL A 141 33.24 -6.04 4.99
C VAL A 141 33.74 -4.59 5.05
N GLN A 142 34.34 -4.08 3.97
CA GLN A 142 34.81 -2.70 3.91
C GLN A 142 33.66 -1.68 3.99
N THR A 143 32.58 -1.89 3.25
CA THR A 143 31.51 -0.89 3.10
C THR A 143 30.55 -0.88 4.28
N LEU A 144 30.25 -2.02 4.88
CA LEU A 144 29.44 -2.09 6.10
C LEU A 144 30.15 -1.42 7.29
N SER A 145 31.48 -1.57 7.39
CA SER A 145 32.28 -0.96 8.46
C SER A 145 32.26 0.58 8.45
N LYS A 146 31.89 1.21 7.33
CA LYS A 146 31.82 2.69 7.21
C LYS A 146 30.56 3.29 7.84
N ASP A 147 29.48 2.54 7.98
CA ASP A 147 28.21 3.04 8.49
C ASP A 147 27.40 1.93 9.16
N SER A 148 27.24 2.03 10.47
CA SER A 148 26.50 1.07 11.32
C SER A 148 25.04 0.81 10.91
N ARG A 149 24.45 1.69 10.10
CA ARG A 149 23.07 1.55 9.59
C ARG A 149 22.97 0.55 8.43
N ARG A 150 24.07 0.31 7.72
CA ARG A 150 24.10 -0.58 6.54
C ARG A 150 23.94 -2.03 6.99
N LYS A 151 23.17 -2.78 6.20
CA LYS A 151 22.88 -4.20 6.41
C LYS A 151 23.22 -4.99 5.15
N PHE A 152 23.54 -6.27 5.31
CA PHE A 152 23.73 -7.22 4.21
C PHE A 152 23.41 -8.64 4.67
N ILE A 153 22.94 -9.49 3.77
CA ILE A 153 22.81 -10.94 4.01
C ILE A 153 23.72 -11.74 3.10
N TRP A 154 24.30 -12.81 3.62
CA TRP A 154 25.12 -13.76 2.87
C TRP A 154 24.63 -15.19 3.08
N GLU A 155 24.70 -16.04 2.05
CA GLU A 155 24.14 -17.40 2.08
C GLU A 155 25.22 -18.47 1.87
N GLU A 156 25.97 -18.39 0.77
CA GLU A 156 26.76 -19.53 0.29
C GLU A 156 28.05 -19.72 1.10
N MET A 157 28.07 -20.74 1.99
CA MET A 157 29.23 -20.98 2.87
C MET A 157 30.46 -21.50 2.15
N SER A 158 30.31 -22.16 1.01
CA SER A 158 31.44 -22.60 0.18
C SER A 158 32.38 -21.45 -0.20
N TYR A 159 31.81 -20.28 -0.52
CA TYR A 159 32.62 -19.09 -0.81
C TYR A 159 33.10 -18.37 0.44
N LEU A 160 32.28 -18.31 1.49
CA LEU A 160 32.70 -17.66 2.74
C LEU A 160 33.85 -18.38 3.42
N GLU A 161 33.79 -19.72 3.51
CA GLU A 161 34.85 -20.53 4.10
C GLU A 161 36.16 -20.35 3.32
N ARG A 162 36.09 -20.37 1.99
CA ARG A 162 37.26 -20.15 1.15
C ARG A 162 37.82 -18.74 1.32
N TRP A 163 36.97 -17.71 1.29
CA TRP A 163 37.38 -16.33 1.56
C TRP A 163 38.03 -16.20 2.93
N TRP A 164 37.48 -16.86 3.95
CA TRP A 164 38.02 -16.85 5.30
C TRP A 164 39.45 -17.38 5.34
N ARG A 165 39.79 -18.40 4.56
CA ARG A 165 41.17 -18.92 4.49
C ARG A 165 42.16 -17.93 3.91
N ASP A 166 41.72 -17.12 2.94
CA ASP A 166 42.57 -16.17 2.22
C ASP A 166 42.60 -14.77 2.88
N ALA A 167 41.57 -14.44 3.67
CA ALA A 167 41.43 -13.13 4.31
C ALA A 167 42.48 -12.89 5.40
N SER A 168 42.90 -11.63 5.54
CA SER A 168 43.77 -11.21 6.65
C SER A 168 43.04 -11.27 7.98
N ASP A 169 43.80 -11.31 9.09
CA ASP A 169 43.21 -11.39 10.42
C ASP A 169 42.37 -10.14 10.75
N GLU A 170 42.73 -8.97 10.22
CA GLU A 170 41.94 -7.74 10.37
C GLU A 170 40.58 -7.83 9.66
N MET A 171 40.54 -8.43 8.46
CA MET A 171 39.30 -8.63 7.71
C MET A 171 38.39 -9.65 8.41
N LYS A 172 38.96 -10.73 8.95
CA LYS A 172 38.26 -11.73 9.76
C LYS A 172 37.65 -11.11 11.02
N GLU A 173 38.42 -10.31 11.75
CA GLU A 173 37.94 -9.63 12.95
C GLU A 173 36.80 -8.65 12.61
N SER A 174 36.95 -7.89 11.53
CA SER A 174 35.91 -6.98 11.03
C SER A 174 34.64 -7.74 10.65
N PHE A 175 34.77 -8.87 9.94
CA PHE A 175 33.65 -9.75 9.60
C PHE A 175 32.92 -10.26 10.85
N ILE A 176 33.65 -10.80 11.84
CA ILE A 176 33.07 -11.26 13.11
C ILE A 176 32.30 -10.12 13.80
N ASN A 177 32.87 -8.92 13.84
CA ASN A 177 32.23 -7.76 14.46
C ASN A 177 30.94 -7.35 13.74
N LEU A 178 30.91 -7.41 12.40
CA LEU A 178 29.73 -7.15 11.59
C LEU A 178 28.62 -8.20 11.80
N VAL A 179 28.99 -9.47 12.02
CA VAL A 179 28.02 -10.52 12.37
C VAL A 179 27.48 -10.29 13.78
N LYS A 180 28.35 -10.04 14.77
CA LYS A 180 27.95 -9.83 16.17
C LYS A 180 27.09 -8.59 16.38
N ASN A 181 27.33 -7.52 15.62
CA ASN A 181 26.54 -6.29 15.71
C ASN A 181 25.28 -6.32 14.80
N GLY A 182 25.07 -7.42 14.07
CA GLY A 182 23.92 -7.64 13.19
C GLY A 182 23.90 -6.77 11.94
N GLN A 183 25.02 -6.22 11.49
CA GLN A 183 25.13 -5.58 10.18
C GLN A 183 25.22 -6.61 9.04
N LEU A 184 25.86 -7.74 9.29
CA LEU A 184 25.91 -8.87 8.38
C LEU A 184 25.15 -10.04 9.02
N GLU A 185 24.16 -10.59 8.33
CA GLU A 185 23.47 -11.80 8.76
C GLU A 185 23.76 -12.94 7.79
N ILE A 186 24.13 -14.11 8.32
CA ILE A 186 24.23 -15.32 7.51
C ILE A 186 22.86 -15.99 7.49
N VAL A 187 22.29 -16.16 6.31
CA VAL A 187 20.99 -16.80 6.09
C VAL A 187 21.21 -18.17 5.46
N GLY A 188 20.43 -19.18 5.85
CA GLY A 188 20.64 -20.57 5.46
C GLY A 188 21.89 -21.19 6.11
N GLY A 189 23.08 -20.71 5.73
CA GLY A 189 24.37 -21.23 6.23
C GLY A 189 24.69 -22.63 5.72
N GLY A 190 24.08 -23.05 4.60
CA GLY A 190 24.51 -24.25 3.91
C GLY A 190 25.77 -24.00 3.10
N TRP A 191 26.48 -25.09 2.76
CA TRP A 191 27.58 -25.02 1.80
C TRP A 191 27.15 -24.38 0.48
N VAL A 192 25.90 -24.66 0.07
CA VAL A 192 25.24 -24.11 -1.12
C VAL A 192 23.75 -23.87 -0.86
N MET A 193 23.13 -23.02 -1.68
CA MET A 193 21.69 -23.02 -1.92
C MET A 193 21.33 -24.22 -2.81
N ASN A 194 20.94 -25.35 -2.21
CA ASN A 194 20.76 -26.60 -2.95
C ASN A 194 19.50 -26.61 -3.85
N ASP A 195 19.55 -27.39 -4.94
CA ASP A 195 18.36 -27.83 -5.67
C ASP A 195 17.37 -28.54 -4.73
N GLU A 196 16.07 -28.37 -4.92
CA GLU A 196 15.01 -29.01 -4.13
C GLU A 196 14.22 -30.08 -4.90
N ALA A 197 14.52 -30.28 -6.19
CA ALA A 197 13.86 -31.29 -7.02
C ALA A 197 14.60 -32.64 -7.03
N ASN A 198 15.90 -32.64 -7.30
CA ASN A 198 16.68 -33.87 -7.53
C ASN A 198 17.51 -34.30 -6.32
N SER A 199 17.68 -33.41 -5.34
CA SER A 199 18.53 -33.65 -4.18
C SER A 199 17.94 -34.71 -3.25
N HIS A 200 18.77 -35.69 -2.87
CA HIS A 200 18.41 -36.63 -1.83
C HIS A 200 18.55 -35.96 -0.46
N TYR A 201 17.59 -36.17 0.45
CA TYR A 201 17.57 -35.52 1.78
C TYR A 201 18.89 -35.69 2.56
N PHE A 202 19.61 -36.80 2.36
CA PHE A 202 20.92 -37.02 2.98
C PHE A 202 21.95 -35.96 2.55
N ALA A 203 22.03 -35.65 1.25
CA ALA A 203 22.95 -34.63 0.72
C ALA A 203 22.53 -33.21 1.17
N ILE A 204 21.23 -32.96 1.31
CA ILE A 204 20.72 -31.71 1.89
C ILE A 204 21.19 -31.55 3.35
N ILE A 205 21.05 -32.61 4.17
CA ILE A 205 21.52 -32.58 5.55
C ILE A 205 23.03 -32.37 5.62
N GLU A 206 23.80 -33.09 4.80
CA GLU A 206 25.26 -33.03 4.78
C GLU A 206 25.75 -31.62 4.43
N GLN A 207 25.24 -31.01 3.35
CA GLN A 207 25.69 -29.69 2.92
C GLN A 207 25.30 -28.58 3.92
N ILE A 208 24.12 -28.67 4.55
CA ILE A 208 23.69 -27.71 5.58
C ILE A 208 24.55 -27.88 6.84
N ALA A 209 24.80 -29.13 7.25
CA ALA A 209 25.62 -29.44 8.42
C ALA A 209 27.06 -28.92 8.25
N GLU A 210 27.67 -29.13 7.08
CA GLU A 210 29.04 -28.67 6.79
C GLU A 210 29.19 -27.17 7.00
N GLY A 211 28.32 -26.36 6.38
CA GLY A 211 28.35 -24.91 6.53
C GLY A 211 28.01 -24.43 7.94
N ASN A 212 26.97 -25.00 8.57
CA ASN A 212 26.53 -24.59 9.90
C ASN A 212 27.53 -24.97 10.99
N MET A 213 28.16 -26.14 10.90
CA MET A 213 29.19 -26.57 11.86
C MET A 213 30.41 -25.64 11.78
N TRP A 214 30.90 -25.36 10.57
CA TRP A 214 32.00 -24.41 10.39
C TRP A 214 31.67 -23.03 10.95
N LEU A 215 30.47 -22.52 10.67
CA LEU A 215 30.01 -21.20 11.10
C LEU A 215 29.88 -21.10 12.63
N ASN A 216 29.34 -22.14 13.27
CA ASN A 216 29.25 -22.21 14.72
C ASN A 216 30.63 -22.29 15.37
N ASP A 217 31.51 -23.15 14.87
CA ASP A 217 32.82 -23.40 15.49
C ASP A 217 33.80 -22.23 15.27
N THR A 218 33.69 -21.53 14.14
CA THR A 218 34.61 -20.45 13.75
C THR A 218 34.10 -19.07 14.16
N ILE A 219 32.81 -18.78 13.95
CA ILE A 219 32.22 -17.45 14.16
C ILE A 219 31.36 -17.40 15.42
N GLY A 220 30.82 -18.54 15.87
CA GLY A 220 29.87 -18.61 16.99
C GLY A 220 28.46 -18.17 16.61
N PHE A 221 28.05 -18.40 15.36
CA PHE A 221 26.73 -18.02 14.84
C PHE A 221 25.95 -19.23 14.35
N VAL A 222 24.64 -19.27 14.65
CA VAL A 222 23.72 -20.31 14.19
C VAL A 222 22.53 -19.64 13.47
N PRO A 223 22.40 -19.80 12.15
CA PRO A 223 21.30 -19.25 11.37
C PRO A 223 19.92 -19.71 11.87
N LYS A 224 18.93 -18.81 11.76
CA LYS A 224 17.52 -19.08 12.09
C LYS A 224 16.56 -18.86 10.93
N ASN A 225 17.04 -18.21 9.88
CA ASN A 225 16.30 -17.84 8.69
C ASN A 225 16.93 -18.51 7.47
N SER A 226 16.13 -19.24 6.70
CA SER A 226 16.56 -19.81 5.42
C SER A 226 16.18 -18.88 4.27
N TRP A 227 17.05 -18.80 3.26
CA TRP A 227 16.90 -17.94 2.09
C TRP A 227 17.12 -18.77 0.82
N ALA A 228 16.04 -19.12 0.12
CA ALA A 228 16.09 -19.98 -1.06
C ALA A 228 15.46 -19.27 -2.27
N ILE A 229 16.22 -18.36 -2.89
CA ILE A 229 15.70 -17.51 -3.98
C ILE A 229 15.81 -18.13 -5.37
N ASP A 230 16.72 -19.09 -5.58
CA ASP A 230 17.04 -19.62 -6.91
C ASP A 230 16.74 -21.12 -7.18
N PRO A 231 16.36 -21.99 -6.23
CA PRO A 231 15.92 -23.34 -6.57
C PRO A 231 14.72 -23.33 -7.53
N PHE A 232 14.72 -24.19 -8.55
CA PHE A 232 13.67 -24.23 -9.59
C PHE A 232 12.42 -25.00 -9.12
N GLY A 233 11.75 -24.46 -8.11
CA GLY A 233 10.66 -25.09 -7.37
C GLY A 233 11.11 -25.51 -5.98
N TYR A 234 10.14 -25.77 -5.10
CA TYR A 234 10.38 -26.00 -3.67
C TYR A 234 9.75 -27.29 -3.19
N SER A 235 10.38 -27.91 -2.20
CA SER A 235 10.03 -29.22 -1.68
C SER A 235 9.62 -29.15 -0.21
N SER A 236 8.55 -29.87 0.14
CA SER A 236 8.15 -30.00 1.55
C SER A 236 9.24 -30.67 2.39
N THR A 237 10.14 -31.44 1.77
CA THR A 237 11.33 -32.02 2.42
C THR A 237 12.24 -30.93 3.00
N MET A 238 12.48 -29.84 2.27
CA MET A 238 13.34 -28.75 2.76
C MET A 238 12.70 -28.07 3.97
N ALA A 239 11.41 -27.73 3.90
CA ALA A 239 10.67 -27.17 5.03
C ALA A 239 10.74 -28.06 6.29
N TYR A 240 10.55 -29.37 6.12
CA TYR A 240 10.68 -30.34 7.21
C TYR A 240 12.11 -30.34 7.81
N LEU A 241 13.13 -30.48 6.96
CA LEU A 241 14.51 -30.56 7.42
C LEU A 241 14.95 -29.29 8.14
N LEU A 242 14.69 -28.11 7.56
CA LEU A 242 14.98 -26.82 8.18
C LEU A 242 14.34 -26.71 9.57
N ARG A 243 13.05 -27.08 9.70
CA ARG A 243 12.39 -27.07 11.01
C ARG A 243 13.08 -28.00 12.00
N ARG A 244 13.45 -29.22 11.57
CA ARG A 244 14.16 -30.20 12.40
C ARG A 244 15.59 -29.78 12.74
N MET A 245 16.20 -28.91 11.95
CA MET A 245 17.50 -28.29 12.18
C MET A 245 17.41 -27.03 13.08
N GLY A 246 16.21 -26.61 13.47
CA GLY A 246 15.99 -25.50 14.40
C GLY A 246 15.91 -24.13 13.73
N PHE A 247 15.57 -24.08 12.43
CA PHE A 247 15.14 -22.86 11.75
C PHE A 247 13.70 -22.49 12.16
N ASP A 248 13.43 -21.19 12.16
CA ASP A 248 12.11 -20.63 12.48
C ASP A 248 11.40 -20.13 11.22
N ASN A 249 12.15 -19.63 10.24
CA ASN A 249 11.60 -19.01 9.03
C ASN A 249 12.31 -19.50 7.76
N MET A 250 11.57 -19.55 6.66
CA MET A 250 12.06 -19.85 5.32
C MET A 250 11.52 -18.82 4.33
N LEU A 251 12.36 -18.36 3.41
CA LEU A 251 11.95 -17.56 2.27
C LEU A 251 12.13 -18.33 0.97
N ILE A 252 11.13 -18.25 0.09
CA ILE A 252 11.10 -18.89 -1.22
C ILE A 252 10.69 -17.91 -2.33
N GLN A 253 11.09 -18.19 -3.55
CA GLN A 253 10.85 -17.34 -4.72
C GLN A 253 10.32 -18.07 -5.96
N ARG A 254 11.05 -18.97 -6.63
CA ARG A 254 10.64 -19.54 -7.95
C ARG A 254 9.47 -20.55 -7.91
N THR A 255 8.30 -20.07 -7.52
CA THR A 255 7.01 -20.77 -7.58
C THR A 255 6.27 -20.40 -8.85
N HIS A 256 5.33 -21.25 -9.29
CA HIS A 256 4.53 -20.97 -10.48
C HIS A 256 3.82 -19.60 -10.36
N TYR A 257 3.83 -18.78 -11.41
CA TYR A 257 3.34 -17.41 -11.35
C TYR A 257 1.83 -17.32 -11.03
N GLU A 258 1.00 -18.24 -11.56
CA GLU A 258 -0.42 -18.30 -11.18
C GLU A 258 -0.63 -18.69 -9.71
N LEU A 259 0.28 -19.47 -9.11
CA LEU A 259 0.24 -19.73 -7.67
C LEU A 259 0.57 -18.45 -6.89
N LYS A 260 1.59 -17.68 -7.32
CA LYS A 260 1.90 -16.37 -6.74
C LYS A 260 0.69 -15.43 -6.81
N LYS A 261 0.04 -15.36 -7.98
CA LYS A 261 -1.14 -14.51 -8.22
C LYS A 261 -2.32 -14.91 -7.33
N GLU A 262 -2.65 -16.19 -7.27
CA GLU A 262 -3.74 -16.71 -6.43
C GLU A 262 -3.48 -16.44 -4.94
N LEU A 263 -2.26 -16.73 -4.47
CA LEU A 263 -1.89 -16.48 -3.08
C LEU A 263 -1.84 -14.98 -2.77
N ALA A 264 -1.31 -14.15 -3.67
CA ALA A 264 -1.27 -12.70 -3.51
C ALA A 264 -2.68 -12.09 -3.43
N TRP A 265 -3.61 -12.57 -4.26
CA TRP A 265 -5.00 -12.09 -4.29
C TRP A 265 -5.70 -12.30 -2.93
N HIS A 266 -5.39 -13.42 -2.29
CA HIS A 266 -5.94 -13.78 -0.98
C HIS A 266 -5.04 -13.40 0.21
N LYS A 267 -3.92 -12.71 -0.03
CA LYS A 267 -2.91 -12.36 0.99
C LYS A 267 -2.37 -13.59 1.74
N ASN A 268 -2.16 -14.69 1.01
CA ASN A 268 -1.66 -15.98 1.49
C ASN A 268 -0.23 -16.25 1.02
N LEU A 269 0.55 -15.22 0.70
CA LEU A 269 1.98 -15.35 0.38
C LEU A 269 2.84 -15.64 1.62
N GLU A 270 2.29 -15.43 2.81
CA GLU A 270 2.89 -15.80 4.09
C GLU A 270 2.02 -16.85 4.77
N TYR A 271 2.61 -17.99 5.11
CA TYR A 271 1.88 -19.15 5.64
C TYR A 271 2.77 -20.04 6.49
N ILE A 272 2.15 -20.89 7.29
CA ILE A 272 2.84 -21.96 8.02
C ILE A 272 2.83 -23.21 7.15
N TRP A 273 4.01 -23.69 6.77
CA TRP A 273 4.15 -24.88 5.93
C TRP A 273 4.32 -26.12 6.83
N ARG A 274 3.31 -26.98 6.79
CA ARG A 274 3.22 -28.23 7.54
C ARG A 274 3.34 -29.45 6.63
N GLN A 275 3.91 -30.53 7.14
CA GLN A 275 3.89 -31.82 6.44
C GLN A 275 2.49 -32.43 6.43
N SER A 276 2.10 -33.06 5.32
CA SER A 276 0.73 -33.57 5.14
C SER A 276 0.31 -34.66 6.13
N TRP A 277 1.29 -35.33 6.76
CA TRP A 277 1.08 -36.38 7.76
C TRP A 277 1.21 -35.87 9.22
N ASP A 278 1.66 -34.63 9.44
CA ASP A 278 1.97 -34.14 10.79
C ASP A 278 0.74 -33.51 11.46
N ALA A 279 -0.04 -34.34 12.15
CA ALA A 279 -1.23 -33.88 12.86
C ALA A 279 -0.91 -33.10 14.14
N GLU A 280 0.31 -33.20 14.64
CA GLU A 280 0.73 -32.63 15.93
C GLU A 280 1.38 -31.25 15.80
N GLU A 281 1.47 -30.71 14.58
CA GLU A 281 1.97 -29.36 14.30
C GLU A 281 3.44 -29.15 14.72
N THR A 282 4.21 -30.22 14.76
CA THR A 282 5.61 -30.21 15.23
C THR A 282 6.60 -29.78 14.14
N THR A 283 6.19 -29.88 12.88
CA THR A 283 7.00 -29.61 11.69
C THR A 283 6.72 -28.26 11.03
N ASP A 284 5.92 -27.44 11.69
CA ASP A 284 5.52 -26.12 11.22
C ASP A 284 6.71 -25.16 11.11
N ILE A 285 6.87 -24.56 9.93
CA ILE A 285 7.83 -23.48 9.66
C ILE A 285 7.10 -22.31 8.98
N PHE A 286 7.44 -21.08 9.37
CA PHE A 286 6.91 -19.90 8.71
C PHE A 286 7.59 -19.71 7.35
N VAL A 287 6.78 -19.49 6.32
CA VAL A 287 7.24 -19.29 4.94
C VAL A 287 6.82 -17.93 4.44
N HIS A 288 7.78 -17.19 3.89
CA HIS A 288 7.55 -16.00 3.09
C HIS A 288 7.78 -16.33 1.61
N MET A 289 6.72 -16.30 0.80
CA MET A 289 6.82 -16.41 -0.65
C MET A 289 6.92 -15.00 -1.26
N MET A 290 7.99 -14.76 -2.02
CA MET A 290 8.14 -13.52 -2.78
C MET A 290 7.06 -13.43 -3.89
N PRO A 291 6.53 -12.24 -4.22
CA PRO A 291 5.29 -12.13 -5.00
C PRO A 291 5.49 -12.03 -6.52
N PHE A 292 6.71 -11.72 -6.96
CA PHE A 292 6.98 -11.31 -8.34
C PHE A 292 7.92 -12.28 -9.07
N TYR A 293 8.22 -11.98 -10.32
CA TYR A 293 8.87 -12.87 -11.28
C TYR A 293 10.31 -13.29 -10.90
N SER A 294 11.12 -12.35 -10.43
CA SER A 294 12.57 -12.53 -10.18
C SER A 294 12.95 -12.00 -8.79
N TYR A 295 14.11 -12.40 -8.28
CA TYR A 295 14.70 -11.83 -7.06
C TYR A 295 15.56 -10.59 -7.34
N ASP A 296 15.73 -10.22 -8.62
CA ASP A 296 16.43 -8.99 -9.01
C ASP A 296 15.73 -7.71 -8.47
N ILE A 297 16.45 -6.59 -8.49
CA ILE A 297 15.95 -5.29 -8.03
C ILE A 297 14.67 -4.84 -8.79
N PRO A 298 14.59 -4.93 -10.14
CA PRO A 298 13.37 -4.63 -10.88
C PRO A 298 12.12 -5.38 -10.41
N HIS A 299 12.25 -6.60 -9.89
CA HIS A 299 11.12 -7.43 -9.48
C HIS A 299 11.00 -7.58 -7.96
N THR A 300 11.64 -6.73 -7.15
CA THR A 300 11.59 -6.83 -5.68
C THR A 300 11.05 -5.58 -4.99
N CYS A 301 11.16 -4.42 -5.62
CA CYS A 301 10.67 -3.16 -5.04
C CYS A 301 9.13 -3.06 -5.05
N GLY A 302 8.47 -3.62 -6.07
CA GLY A 302 7.02 -3.48 -6.30
C GLY A 302 6.59 -4.07 -7.64
N PRO A 303 5.30 -3.93 -8.00
CA PRO A 303 4.73 -4.58 -9.18
C PRO A 303 5.16 -3.98 -10.52
N GLU A 304 5.80 -2.81 -10.55
CA GLU A 304 6.15 -2.11 -11.80
C GLU A 304 7.67 -2.13 -12.04
N PRO A 305 8.20 -3.09 -12.82
CA PRO A 305 9.64 -3.25 -12.96
C PRO A 305 10.31 -2.09 -13.69
N ALA A 306 9.59 -1.39 -14.58
CA ALA A 306 10.06 -0.15 -15.21
C ALA A 306 10.35 0.96 -14.18
N ILE A 307 9.62 0.98 -13.06
CA ILE A 307 9.85 1.91 -11.96
C ILE A 307 10.97 1.38 -11.06
N CYS A 308 10.88 0.12 -10.63
CA CYS A 308 11.85 -0.48 -9.72
C CYS A 308 13.27 -0.50 -10.28
N CYS A 309 13.43 -0.71 -11.59
CA CYS A 309 14.75 -0.68 -12.23
C CYS A 309 15.45 0.67 -12.07
N GLN A 310 14.71 1.78 -11.97
CA GLN A 310 15.31 3.10 -11.72
C GLN A 310 15.94 3.22 -10.33
N PHE A 311 15.68 2.28 -9.42
CA PHE A 311 16.26 2.21 -8.08
C PHE A 311 17.30 1.09 -7.96
N ASP A 312 17.75 0.54 -9.10
CA ASP A 312 18.99 -0.22 -9.19
C ASP A 312 20.11 0.71 -9.63
N PHE A 313 20.82 1.31 -8.66
CA PHE A 313 21.81 2.35 -8.95
C PHE A 313 23.07 1.82 -9.66
N ALA A 314 23.27 0.50 -9.72
CA ALA A 314 24.35 -0.06 -10.53
C ALA A 314 24.01 -0.11 -12.02
N ARG A 315 22.78 0.19 -12.43
CA ARG A 315 22.40 0.35 -13.84
C ARG A 315 22.50 1.80 -14.32
N MET A 316 23.10 2.68 -13.52
CA MET A 316 23.46 4.03 -13.95
C MET A 316 24.59 3.98 -15.00
N SER A 317 24.66 5.02 -15.82
CA SER A 317 25.75 5.18 -16.78
C SER A 317 27.12 5.16 -16.08
N GLY A 318 28.05 4.34 -16.56
CA GLY A 318 29.41 4.21 -15.99
C GLY A 318 29.67 2.90 -15.25
N PHE A 319 28.64 2.11 -14.96
CA PHE A 319 28.79 0.75 -14.44
C PHE A 319 28.70 -0.30 -15.56
N ALA A 320 29.25 -1.49 -15.31
CA ALA A 320 29.33 -2.58 -16.29
C ALA A 320 28.05 -3.44 -16.41
N TYR A 321 26.91 -2.96 -15.88
CA TYR A 321 25.64 -3.69 -15.86
C TYR A 321 24.73 -3.30 -17.03
N GLU A 322 23.84 -4.23 -17.40
CA GLU A 322 22.83 -3.97 -18.42
C GLU A 322 21.88 -2.84 -18.02
N GLN A 323 21.61 -1.95 -18.97
CA GLN A 323 20.68 -0.85 -18.77
C GLN A 323 19.26 -1.38 -18.53
N CYS A 324 18.41 -0.53 -17.92
CA CYS A 324 17.02 -0.87 -17.71
C CYS A 324 16.28 -1.12 -19.05
N PRO A 325 15.73 -2.33 -19.28
CA PRO A 325 15.12 -2.68 -20.57
C PRO A 325 13.83 -1.91 -20.87
N TRP A 326 13.25 -1.23 -19.87
CA TRP A 326 12.02 -0.43 -20.01
C TRP A 326 12.25 1.01 -20.47
N GLY A 327 13.47 1.39 -20.85
CA GLY A 327 13.80 2.73 -21.36
C GLY A 327 13.72 3.85 -20.30
N GLN A 328 13.59 3.49 -19.03
CA GLN A 328 13.61 4.42 -17.88
C GLN A 328 14.81 4.07 -17.01
N TYR A 329 15.85 4.89 -17.06
CA TYR A 329 17.13 4.60 -16.42
C TYR A 329 17.20 5.15 -14.99
N PRO A 330 18.05 4.56 -14.13
CA PRO A 330 18.32 5.11 -12.81
C PRO A 330 19.00 6.46 -12.92
N VAL A 331 18.67 7.36 -11.99
CA VAL A 331 19.28 8.67 -11.84
C VAL A 331 19.72 8.81 -10.40
N GLU A 332 20.91 9.35 -10.18
CA GLU A 332 21.41 9.61 -8.83
C GLU A 332 20.42 10.49 -8.05
N THR A 333 20.22 10.13 -6.79
CA THR A 333 19.35 10.81 -5.85
C THR A 333 20.08 12.03 -5.32
N THR A 334 19.52 13.20 -5.55
CA THR A 334 20.05 14.49 -5.12
C THR A 334 19.03 15.22 -4.26
N GLN A 335 19.40 16.34 -3.63
CA GLN A 335 18.46 17.13 -2.83
C GLN A 335 17.31 17.71 -3.69
N GLU A 336 17.55 17.93 -4.98
CA GLU A 336 16.56 18.46 -5.92
C GLU A 336 15.53 17.41 -6.32
N ASN A 337 15.92 16.14 -6.47
CA ASN A 337 15.03 15.09 -6.97
C ASN A 337 14.52 14.11 -5.89
N VAL A 338 15.12 14.09 -4.69
CA VAL A 338 14.83 13.10 -3.64
C VAL A 338 13.34 13.00 -3.32
N GLN A 339 12.61 14.11 -3.38
CA GLN A 339 11.16 14.13 -3.19
C GLN A 339 10.40 13.27 -4.19
N GLU A 340 10.64 13.49 -5.49
CA GLU A 340 9.96 12.77 -6.57
C GLU A 340 10.34 11.28 -6.52
N ARG A 341 11.65 11.01 -6.37
CA ARG A 341 12.21 9.67 -6.24
C ARG A 341 11.62 8.89 -5.06
N ALA A 342 11.58 9.50 -3.88
CA ALA A 342 11.07 8.88 -2.66
C ALA A 342 9.57 8.55 -2.78
N LEU A 343 8.77 9.45 -3.35
CA LEU A 343 7.33 9.20 -3.56
C LEU A 343 7.10 8.07 -4.57
N LYS A 344 7.90 8.00 -5.62
CA LYS A 344 7.83 6.95 -6.64
C LYS A 344 8.19 5.57 -6.07
N LEU A 345 9.24 5.49 -5.25
CA LEU A 345 9.63 4.25 -4.57
C LEU A 345 8.59 3.83 -3.52
N LEU A 346 8.11 4.80 -2.72
CA LEU A 346 7.13 4.53 -1.67
C LEU A 346 5.80 4.03 -2.24
N ASP A 347 5.38 4.50 -3.42
CA ASP A 347 4.21 3.96 -4.11
C ASP A 347 4.36 2.47 -4.44
N GLN A 348 5.54 2.05 -4.92
CA GLN A 348 5.84 0.64 -5.19
C GLN A 348 5.84 -0.20 -3.91
N TYR A 349 6.44 0.30 -2.82
CA TYR A 349 6.39 -0.36 -1.51
C TYR A 349 4.97 -0.50 -0.98
N LYS A 350 4.15 0.55 -1.10
CA LYS A 350 2.74 0.52 -0.70
C LYS A 350 1.96 -0.52 -1.49
N LYS A 351 2.09 -0.54 -2.83
CA LYS A 351 1.49 -1.56 -3.69
C LYS A 351 1.91 -2.97 -3.25
N LYS A 352 3.21 -3.23 -3.13
CA LYS A 352 3.73 -4.54 -2.69
C LYS A 352 3.16 -4.95 -1.33
N SER A 353 3.10 -4.04 -0.36
CA SER A 353 2.59 -4.33 0.98
C SER A 353 1.11 -4.74 1.00
N THR A 354 0.30 -4.32 0.02
CA THR A 354 -1.11 -4.75 -0.05
C THR A 354 -1.29 -6.24 -0.34
N LEU A 355 -0.26 -6.90 -0.89
CA LEU A 355 -0.23 -8.34 -1.18
C LEU A 355 0.01 -9.19 0.07
N TYR A 356 0.41 -8.55 1.18
CA TYR A 356 0.70 -9.19 2.46
C TYR A 356 -0.34 -8.81 3.52
N ARG A 357 -0.31 -9.52 4.65
CA ARG A 357 -1.26 -9.33 5.75
C ARG A 357 -0.81 -8.27 6.76
N THR A 358 0.50 -8.15 6.99
CA THR A 358 1.06 -7.28 8.03
C THR A 358 1.46 -5.91 7.47
N ASN A 359 1.81 -5.00 8.37
CA ASN A 359 2.41 -3.70 8.04
C ASN A 359 3.95 -3.76 7.95
N THR A 360 4.53 -4.96 7.83
CA THR A 360 5.97 -5.14 7.69
C THR A 360 6.28 -5.70 6.31
N LEU A 361 7.12 -5.00 5.55
CA LEU A 361 7.42 -5.31 4.17
C LEU A 361 8.90 -5.65 4.01
N LEU A 362 9.18 -6.82 3.44
CA LEU A 362 10.51 -7.22 2.99
C LEU A 362 10.76 -6.76 1.55
N VAL A 363 11.91 -6.13 1.30
CA VAL A 363 12.35 -5.69 -0.02
C VAL A 363 13.81 -6.12 -0.24
N PRO A 364 14.05 -7.24 -0.94
CA PRO A 364 15.40 -7.61 -1.33
C PRO A 364 16.03 -6.54 -2.23
N LEU A 365 17.34 -6.31 -2.10
CA LEU A 365 18.11 -5.35 -2.90
C LEU A 365 19.39 -6.02 -3.40
N GLY A 366 19.25 -6.88 -4.40
CA GLY A 366 20.35 -7.64 -4.95
C GLY A 366 19.97 -8.31 -6.27
N ASP A 367 20.92 -9.04 -6.81
CA ASP A 367 20.87 -9.81 -8.06
C ASP A 367 22.10 -10.74 -8.07
N ASP A 368 22.35 -11.41 -9.19
CA ASP A 368 23.53 -12.27 -9.37
C ASP A 368 24.84 -11.47 -9.26
N PHE A 369 25.75 -11.93 -8.41
CA PHE A 369 27.11 -11.40 -8.21
C PHE A 369 27.18 -9.87 -8.12
N ARG A 370 26.26 -9.26 -7.36
CA ARG A 370 26.22 -7.82 -7.08
C ARG A 370 27.12 -7.46 -5.90
N TYR A 371 27.35 -6.15 -5.73
CA TYR A 371 28.24 -5.55 -4.73
C TYR A 371 29.71 -5.94 -4.96
N ILE A 372 30.12 -6.05 -6.22
CA ILE A 372 31.46 -6.53 -6.60
C ILE A 372 32.57 -5.53 -6.29
N ASN A 373 32.25 -4.24 -6.28
CA ASN A 373 33.19 -3.18 -5.97
C ASN A 373 32.56 -2.10 -5.09
N VAL A 374 33.43 -1.29 -4.49
CA VAL A 374 33.05 -0.26 -3.52
C VAL A 374 32.21 0.83 -4.18
N GLU A 375 32.48 1.19 -5.44
CA GLU A 375 31.75 2.22 -6.17
C GLU A 375 30.27 1.83 -6.31
N GLU A 376 30.01 0.58 -6.66
CA GLU A 376 28.67 0.03 -6.83
C GLU A 376 27.93 -0.05 -5.48
N ALA A 377 28.60 -0.59 -4.45
CA ALA A 377 28.04 -0.68 -3.11
C ALA A 377 27.71 0.71 -2.54
N GLU A 378 28.60 1.69 -2.69
CA GLU A 378 28.37 3.07 -2.26
C GLU A 378 27.24 3.74 -3.06
N ALA A 379 27.14 3.48 -4.36
CA ALA A 379 26.03 3.98 -5.18
C ALA A 379 24.69 3.47 -4.64
N GLN A 380 24.57 2.18 -4.31
CA GLN A 380 23.35 1.66 -3.69
C GLN A 380 23.12 2.27 -2.31
N PHE A 381 24.08 2.16 -1.38
CA PHE A 381 23.88 2.57 0.00
C PHE A 381 23.60 4.07 0.15
N ARG A 382 24.33 4.95 -0.55
CA ARG A 382 24.13 6.40 -0.42
C ARG A 382 22.79 6.86 -0.95
N ASN A 383 22.41 6.38 -2.13
CA ASN A 383 21.14 6.73 -2.74
C ASN A 383 19.96 6.25 -1.90
N TYR A 384 19.97 4.98 -1.46
CA TYR A 384 18.93 4.46 -0.58
C TYR A 384 18.89 5.20 0.76
N GLN A 385 20.03 5.58 1.34
CA GLN A 385 20.05 6.35 2.58
C GLN A 385 19.37 7.71 2.43
N MET A 386 19.60 8.44 1.33
CA MET A 386 18.91 9.70 1.06
C MET A 386 17.40 9.51 0.93
N LEU A 387 16.97 8.44 0.25
CA LEU A 387 15.55 8.10 0.13
C LEU A 387 14.94 7.76 1.49
N PHE A 388 15.62 6.97 2.31
CA PHE A 388 15.16 6.60 3.65
C PHE A 388 15.05 7.82 4.56
N ASP A 389 16.06 8.68 4.58
CA ASP A 389 16.07 9.90 5.39
C ASP A 389 14.91 10.82 4.99
N TYR A 390 14.63 10.94 3.69
CA TYR A 390 13.49 11.71 3.20
C TYR A 390 12.15 11.08 3.59
N ILE A 391 11.94 9.78 3.34
CA ILE A 391 10.68 9.08 3.64
C ILE A 391 10.39 9.14 5.15
N ASN A 392 11.39 8.89 5.99
CA ASN A 392 11.22 8.80 7.43
C ASN A 392 11.06 10.17 8.11
N SER A 393 11.64 11.24 7.54
CA SER A 393 11.49 12.61 8.04
C SER A 393 10.17 13.29 7.61
N ASN A 394 9.40 12.67 6.70
CA ASN A 394 8.13 13.22 6.17
C ASN A 394 6.88 12.37 6.54
N PRO A 395 6.58 12.12 7.83
CA PRO A 395 5.51 11.20 8.25
C PRO A 395 4.07 11.63 7.92
N ASN A 396 3.85 12.88 7.47
CA ASN A 396 2.52 13.51 7.36
C ASN A 396 1.99 13.71 5.93
N ARG A 397 2.58 13.11 4.89
CA ARG A 397 2.07 13.27 3.52
C ARG A 397 0.92 12.31 3.23
N ARG A 398 -0.21 12.54 3.91
CA ARG A 398 -1.54 12.06 3.50
C ARG A 398 -2.09 13.07 2.48
N LEU A 399 -2.53 12.57 1.33
CA LEU A 399 -3.12 13.26 0.16
C LEU A 399 -2.13 13.58 -0.98
N VAL A 400 -2.00 12.62 -1.92
CA VAL A 400 -1.26 12.76 -3.18
C VAL A 400 -2.21 13.01 -4.37
N ARG A 401 -3.51 13.26 -4.13
CA ARG A 401 -4.45 13.63 -5.20
C ARG A 401 -5.21 14.90 -4.87
N ASP A 402 -4.86 15.94 -5.61
CA ASP A 402 -5.73 17.08 -5.92
C ASP A 402 -6.63 16.67 -7.10
N ASP A 403 -7.87 17.16 -7.17
CA ASP A 403 -8.84 16.81 -8.23
C ASP A 403 -8.51 17.48 -9.59
N GLY A 404 -7.34 18.12 -9.67
CA GLY A 404 -6.80 18.77 -10.85
C GLY A 404 -7.42 20.13 -11.14
N ARG A 405 -8.21 20.68 -10.21
CA ARG A 405 -8.92 21.97 -10.38
C ARG A 405 -8.39 23.06 -9.44
N GLY A 406 -7.39 22.76 -8.62
CA GLY A 406 -6.78 23.65 -7.64
C GLY A 406 -5.39 24.20 -8.01
N LEU A 407 -4.67 24.70 -6.99
CA LEU A 407 -3.37 25.40 -7.12
C LEU A 407 -2.16 24.46 -7.34
N GLY A 408 -2.38 23.16 -7.59
CA GLY A 408 -1.28 22.19 -7.77
C GLY A 408 -0.52 21.87 -6.47
N GLN A 409 -1.08 22.22 -5.30
CA GLN A 409 -0.59 21.84 -3.99
C GLN A 409 -1.75 21.32 -3.14
N GLY A 410 -1.55 20.16 -2.49
CA GLY A 410 -2.53 19.61 -1.56
C GLY A 410 -2.74 20.52 -0.35
N VAL A 411 -3.96 20.55 0.19
CA VAL A 411 -4.28 21.28 1.42
C VAL A 411 -3.59 20.56 2.59
N MET A 412 -2.56 21.19 3.15
CA MET A 412 -1.62 20.59 4.12
C MET A 412 -2.09 20.67 5.58
N ASP A 413 -3.25 21.28 5.86
CA ASP A 413 -3.70 21.65 7.21
C ASP A 413 -5.11 21.12 7.55
N ASN A 414 -5.42 19.88 7.14
CA ASN A 414 -6.72 19.27 7.43
C ASN A 414 -7.04 19.23 8.93
N ARG A 415 -8.08 19.95 9.33
CA ARG A 415 -8.69 19.88 10.66
C ARG A 415 -10.01 19.13 10.57
N VAL A 416 -10.32 18.35 11.60
CA VAL A 416 -11.65 17.73 11.73
C VAL A 416 -12.69 18.85 11.74
N MET A 417 -13.51 18.92 10.70
CA MET A 417 -14.61 19.86 10.58
C MET A 417 -15.93 19.12 10.77
N ASN A 418 -16.84 19.70 11.56
CA ASN A 418 -18.22 19.26 11.59
C ASN A 418 -18.87 19.66 10.25
N VAL A 419 -19.02 18.70 9.34
CA VAL A 419 -19.66 18.94 8.03
C VAL A 419 -21.17 18.80 8.19
N VAL A 420 -21.90 19.91 7.98
CA VAL A 420 -23.37 19.93 7.97
C VAL A 420 -23.85 19.87 6.52
N PHE A 421 -24.40 18.73 6.12
CA PHE A 421 -24.98 18.57 4.79
C PHE A 421 -26.36 19.22 4.70
N HIS A 422 -26.60 20.00 3.64
CA HIS A 422 -27.91 20.55 3.32
C HIS A 422 -28.40 19.93 2.01
N LEU A 423 -29.39 19.05 2.11
CA LEU A 423 -30.01 18.41 0.96
C LEU A 423 -31.17 19.27 0.46
N THR A 424 -31.03 19.84 -0.74
CA THR A 424 -32.09 20.62 -1.40
C THR A 424 -32.77 19.73 -2.43
N MET A 425 -34.04 19.39 -2.21
CA MET A 425 -34.82 18.58 -3.16
C MET A 425 -35.71 19.48 -4.01
N GLU A 426 -35.58 19.38 -5.33
CA GLU A 426 -36.35 20.17 -6.30
C GLU A 426 -37.05 19.25 -7.29
N ALA A 427 -38.37 19.42 -7.43
CA ALA A 427 -39.12 18.72 -8.46
C ALA A 427 -38.89 19.40 -9.82
N ASN A 428 -38.61 18.59 -10.85
CA ASN A 428 -38.42 19.03 -12.23
C ASN A 428 -39.66 19.77 -12.76
N VAL A 429 -39.49 20.96 -13.35
CA VAL A 429 -40.58 21.73 -13.96
C VAL A 429 -40.29 22.07 -15.42
N SER A 430 -39.75 21.11 -16.20
CA SER A 430 -40.07 21.08 -17.65
C SER A 430 -40.07 19.65 -18.17
N ALA A 431 -41.28 19.12 -18.34
CA ALA A 431 -41.55 18.10 -19.33
C ALA A 431 -41.45 18.74 -20.72
N THR A 432 -40.28 18.70 -21.33
CA THR A 432 -40.16 18.70 -22.80
C THR A 432 -39.08 17.71 -23.19
N SER A 433 -39.53 16.65 -23.86
CA SER A 433 -38.76 15.57 -24.43
C SER A 433 -37.67 16.08 -25.36
N ASN A 434 -36.41 16.02 -24.92
CA ASN A 434 -35.28 15.91 -25.83
C ASN A 434 -34.52 14.62 -25.50
N LEU A 435 -34.76 13.60 -26.33
CA LEU A 435 -34.14 12.27 -26.31
C LEU A 435 -32.71 12.29 -26.88
N VAL A 436 -31.91 13.29 -26.51
CA VAL A 436 -30.47 13.30 -26.84
C VAL A 436 -29.70 13.60 -25.56
N PRO A 437 -28.76 12.73 -25.13
CA PRO A 437 -27.88 13.03 -24.01
C PRO A 437 -27.01 14.23 -24.41
N THR A 438 -27.27 15.40 -23.84
CA THR A 438 -26.33 16.52 -23.96
C THR A 438 -25.08 16.17 -23.15
N PRO A 439 -23.86 16.30 -23.70
CA PRO A 439 -22.61 15.92 -23.04
C PRO A 439 -22.17 16.93 -21.94
N PHE A 440 -23.02 17.88 -21.56
CA PHE A 440 -22.70 18.93 -20.60
C PHE A 440 -23.28 18.63 -19.21
N PRO A 441 -22.57 18.97 -18.12
CA PRO A 441 -23.08 18.79 -16.77
C PRO A 441 -24.36 19.61 -16.56
N TYR A 442 -25.39 18.98 -15.98
CA TYR A 442 -26.60 19.67 -15.55
C TYR A 442 -26.23 20.82 -14.60
N SER A 443 -26.72 22.03 -14.90
CA SER A 443 -26.42 23.21 -14.09
C SER A 443 -27.36 23.30 -12.89
N PRO A 444 -26.90 23.78 -11.72
CA PRO A 444 -27.78 23.92 -10.56
C PRO A 444 -28.93 24.89 -10.82
N SER A 445 -30.04 24.71 -10.11
CA SER A 445 -31.14 25.68 -10.11
C SER A 445 -30.71 26.99 -9.44
N LEU A 446 -31.46 28.06 -9.71
CA LEU A 446 -31.28 29.33 -9.01
C LEU A 446 -31.49 29.21 -7.49
N LEU A 447 -32.40 28.34 -7.04
CA LEU A 447 -32.62 28.10 -5.61
C LEU A 447 -31.41 27.43 -4.98
N SER A 448 -30.84 26.41 -5.63
CA SER A 448 -29.64 25.71 -5.18
C SER A 448 -28.46 26.68 -5.03
N HIS A 449 -28.25 27.56 -6.00
CA HIS A 449 -27.24 28.62 -5.92
C HIS A 449 -27.42 29.55 -4.72
N ARG A 450 -28.67 29.93 -4.41
CA ARG A 450 -28.97 30.82 -3.28
C ARG A 450 -28.77 30.13 -1.94
N VAL A 451 -29.26 28.90 -1.80
CA VAL A 451 -29.03 28.07 -0.59
C VAL A 451 -27.53 27.89 -0.38
N GLY A 452 -26.79 27.51 -1.41
CA GLY A 452 -25.34 27.41 -1.36
C GLY A 452 -24.65 28.71 -0.95
N SER A 453 -25.15 29.86 -1.42
CA SER A 453 -24.60 31.17 -1.00
C SER A 453 -24.87 31.47 0.46
N HIS A 454 -26.07 31.19 0.96
CA HIS A 454 -26.42 31.43 2.35
C HIS A 454 -25.55 30.59 3.30
N LEU A 455 -25.25 29.35 2.89
CA LEU A 455 -24.43 28.43 3.68
C LEU A 455 -22.94 28.79 3.65
N ASN A 456 -22.42 29.22 2.50
CA ASN A 456 -21.00 29.53 2.34
C ASN A 456 -20.62 30.95 2.85
N TYR A 457 -21.60 31.84 3.02
CA TYR A 457 -21.37 33.22 3.45
C TYR A 457 -22.25 33.60 4.65
N PRO A 458 -22.09 32.94 5.82
CA PRO A 458 -22.86 33.30 7.01
C PRO A 458 -22.44 34.67 7.54
N ILE A 459 -23.37 35.36 8.22
CA ILE A 459 -23.07 36.63 8.87
C ILE A 459 -22.21 36.35 10.11
N HIS A 460 -20.98 36.84 10.09
CA HIS A 460 -20.07 36.76 11.24
C HIS A 460 -20.11 38.06 12.04
N ALA A 461 -20.49 37.96 13.32
CA ALA A 461 -20.40 39.07 14.26
C ALA A 461 -19.00 39.11 14.89
N PHE A 462 -18.27 40.20 14.66
CA PHE A 462 -16.96 40.42 15.27
C PHE A 462 -17.08 41.38 16.46
N VAL A 463 -16.54 40.98 17.62
CA VAL A 463 -16.54 41.80 18.84
C VAL A 463 -15.20 42.56 18.92
N SER A 464 -15.25 43.88 18.93
CA SER A 464 -14.04 44.71 19.15
C SER A 464 -13.61 44.62 20.61
N LYS A 465 -12.31 44.38 20.85
CA LYS A 465 -11.71 44.36 22.20
C LYS A 465 -11.43 45.75 22.77
N LYS A 466 -11.43 46.79 21.95
CA LYS A 466 -11.25 48.17 22.40
C LYS A 466 -12.60 48.87 22.39
N PRO A 467 -13.05 49.46 23.51
CA PRO A 467 -14.14 50.42 23.47
C PRO A 467 -13.68 51.58 22.59
N GLN A 468 -14.28 51.72 21.40
CA GLN A 468 -14.25 52.99 20.70
C GLN A 468 -15.39 53.82 21.28
N ASP A 469 -15.16 55.11 21.51
CA ASP A 469 -16.24 56.06 21.76
C ASP A 469 -17.19 55.98 20.58
N MET A 470 -18.29 55.25 20.76
CA MET A 470 -19.35 55.18 19.79
C MET A 470 -19.90 56.59 19.65
N SER A 471 -19.67 57.21 18.48
CA SER A 471 -20.52 58.29 18.00
C SER A 471 -21.97 57.92 18.32
N MET A 472 -22.70 58.85 18.95
CA MET A 472 -23.96 58.69 19.70
C MET A 472 -25.16 58.07 18.93
N LYS A 473 -24.96 57.40 17.79
CA LYS A 473 -26.00 56.67 17.08
C LYS A 473 -25.77 55.16 17.20
N PRO A 474 -26.75 54.38 17.72
CA PRO A 474 -26.68 52.94 17.62
C PRO A 474 -26.53 52.53 16.15
N PRO A 475 -25.70 51.52 15.82
CA PRO A 475 -25.59 51.05 14.45
C PRO A 475 -26.99 50.65 13.94
N PRO A 476 -27.35 50.99 12.70
CA PRO A 476 -28.68 50.72 12.19
C PRO A 476 -28.98 49.21 12.27
N ARG A 477 -30.19 48.85 12.72
CA ARG A 477 -30.63 47.44 12.87
C ARG A 477 -30.62 46.66 11.55
N SER A 478 -30.55 47.36 10.43
CA SER A 478 -30.45 46.82 9.08
C SER A 478 -29.40 47.58 8.28
N PHE A 479 -28.50 46.86 7.61
CA PHE A 479 -27.53 47.43 6.68
C PHE A 479 -27.87 46.97 5.25
N SER A 480 -28.13 47.94 4.36
CA SER A 480 -28.49 47.67 2.95
C SER A 480 -27.78 48.71 2.07
N PRO A 481 -26.48 48.53 1.81
CA PRO A 481 -25.64 49.54 1.18
C PRO A 481 -25.92 49.71 -0.31
N LEU A 482 -26.59 48.73 -0.93
CA LEU A 482 -26.91 48.75 -2.36
C LEU A 482 -28.11 49.65 -2.64
N ALA A 483 -28.03 50.47 -3.68
CA ALA A 483 -29.12 51.33 -4.15
C ALA A 483 -30.32 50.51 -4.63
N THR A 484 -30.03 49.43 -5.36
CA THR A 484 -31.02 48.47 -5.87
C THR A 484 -30.55 47.04 -5.58
N PRO A 485 -31.48 46.08 -5.39
CA PRO A 485 -31.11 44.67 -5.27
C PRO A 485 -30.37 44.18 -6.52
N LEU A 486 -29.30 43.40 -6.33
CA LEU A 486 -28.62 42.76 -7.46
C LEU A 486 -29.52 41.70 -8.11
N PRO A 487 -29.33 41.45 -9.42
CA PRO A 487 -29.95 40.31 -10.08
C PRO A 487 -29.64 38.99 -9.36
N CYS A 488 -30.58 38.05 -9.41
CA CYS A 488 -30.51 36.84 -8.59
C CYS A 488 -29.40 35.86 -9.01
N ASP A 489 -28.91 35.97 -10.24
CA ASP A 489 -27.81 35.21 -10.82
C ASP A 489 -26.45 35.91 -10.64
N LEU A 490 -26.41 37.12 -10.08
CA LEU A 490 -25.20 37.89 -9.85
C LEU A 490 -24.82 37.92 -8.37
N HIS A 491 -23.57 37.58 -8.07
CA HIS A 491 -23.06 37.49 -6.72
C HIS A 491 -21.79 38.34 -6.53
N ILE A 492 -21.74 39.12 -5.44
CA ILE A 492 -20.50 39.77 -5.00
C ILE A 492 -19.66 38.70 -4.29
N VAL A 493 -18.61 38.22 -4.96
CA VAL A 493 -17.68 37.24 -4.41
C VAL A 493 -16.78 37.87 -3.34
N ASN A 494 -16.36 39.12 -3.58
CA ASN A 494 -15.49 39.85 -2.67
C ASN A 494 -15.67 41.36 -2.83
N PHE A 495 -15.66 42.09 -1.72
CA PHE A 495 -15.58 43.54 -1.69
C PHE A 495 -14.63 43.95 -0.56
N LYS A 496 -13.42 44.41 -0.92
CA LYS A 496 -12.32 44.60 0.04
C LYS A 496 -11.45 45.80 -0.30
N VAL A 497 -10.70 46.27 0.68
CA VAL A 497 -9.59 47.19 0.45
C VAL A 497 -8.37 46.36 0.02
N PRO A 498 -7.74 46.61 -1.15
CA PRO A 498 -6.53 45.92 -1.57
C PRO A 498 -5.31 46.48 -0.83
N LYS A 499 -5.12 46.08 0.44
CA LYS A 499 -3.85 45.98 1.22
C LYS A 499 -4.13 45.93 2.73
N PRO A 500 -3.32 45.22 3.54
CA PRO A 500 -3.30 45.40 4.99
C PRO A 500 -2.47 46.63 5.38
N LEU A 501 -2.98 47.45 6.30
CA LEU A 501 -2.40 48.70 6.85
C LEU A 501 -0.98 48.59 7.48
N LYS A 502 -0.29 47.45 7.41
CA LYS A 502 0.96 47.20 8.16
C LYS A 502 2.26 47.24 7.35
N PHE A 503 2.22 47.49 6.04
CA PHE A 503 3.44 47.60 5.22
C PHE A 503 3.41 48.88 4.36
N LEU A 504 3.84 50.00 4.98
CA LEU A 504 4.61 51.16 4.44
C LEU A 504 4.22 52.49 5.12
N GLN A 505 5.24 53.35 5.30
CA GLN A 505 5.26 54.64 6.01
C GLN A 505 4.61 55.83 5.27
N GLN A 506 3.70 55.61 4.31
CA GLN A 506 2.96 56.70 3.67
C GLN A 506 1.48 56.35 3.50
N PRO A 507 0.54 57.26 3.84
CA PRO A 507 -0.88 57.04 3.61
C PRO A 507 -1.16 56.99 2.10
N PRO A 508 -1.93 56.00 1.60
CA PRO A 508 -2.24 55.93 0.18
C PRO A 508 -3.10 57.12 -0.27
N GLU A 509 -2.83 57.63 -1.47
CA GLU A 509 -3.71 58.55 -2.20
C GLU A 509 -5.06 57.86 -2.48
N GLY A 510 -6.03 58.11 -1.61
CA GLY A 510 -7.44 57.76 -1.78
C GLY A 510 -7.82 56.31 -1.43
N PRO A 511 -9.03 56.08 -0.91
CA PRO A 511 -9.50 54.74 -0.57
C PRO A 511 -9.91 54.00 -1.86
N ARG A 512 -9.02 53.12 -2.33
CA ARG A 512 -9.27 52.25 -3.48
C ARG A 512 -9.83 50.92 -2.97
N PHE A 513 -10.91 50.45 -3.57
CA PHE A 513 -11.62 49.22 -3.21
C PHE A 513 -11.59 48.24 -4.39
N GLY A 514 -11.51 46.95 -4.10
CA GLY A 514 -11.68 45.88 -5.08
C GLY A 514 -13.06 45.26 -4.92
N LEU A 515 -13.81 45.18 -6.02
CA LEU A 515 -15.10 44.52 -6.15
C LEU A 515 -14.95 43.35 -7.13
N ILE A 516 -15.33 42.14 -6.73
CA ILE A 516 -15.34 40.96 -7.60
C ILE A 516 -16.78 40.46 -7.72
N LEU A 517 -17.26 40.39 -8.95
CA LEU A 517 -18.60 39.93 -9.31
C LEU A 517 -18.50 38.60 -10.05
N HIS A 518 -19.39 37.66 -9.73
CA HIS A 518 -19.55 36.41 -10.46
C HIS A 518 -21.00 36.28 -10.91
N ARG A 519 -21.22 36.12 -12.21
CA ARG A 519 -22.54 35.75 -12.74
C ARG A 519 -22.62 34.23 -12.88
N ARG A 520 -23.53 33.61 -12.15
CA ARG A 520 -23.70 32.16 -12.14
C ARG A 520 -24.59 31.72 -13.29
N HIS A 521 -24.21 30.65 -13.97
CA HIS A 521 -25.13 29.96 -14.85
C HIS A 521 -26.08 29.06 -14.05
N TRP A 522 -27.32 28.97 -14.51
CA TRP A 522 -28.37 28.23 -13.84
C TRP A 522 -29.29 27.58 -14.87
N ASP A 523 -29.85 26.43 -14.51
CA ASP A 523 -30.76 25.71 -15.40
C ASP A 523 -32.15 26.36 -15.38
N SER A 524 -32.53 26.92 -16.53
CA SER A 524 -33.81 27.60 -16.74
C SER A 524 -35.03 26.68 -16.69
N SER A 525 -34.81 25.36 -16.69
CA SER A 525 -35.84 24.32 -16.52
C SER A 525 -36.43 24.28 -15.11
N TYR A 526 -35.76 24.93 -14.15
CA TYR A 526 -36.23 25.09 -12.77
C TYR A 526 -36.87 26.46 -12.56
N CYS A 527 -37.58 26.64 -11.44
CA CYS A 527 -38.31 27.87 -11.13
C CYS A 527 -37.42 29.12 -11.26
N ARG A 528 -37.71 30.00 -12.24
CA ARG A 528 -36.97 31.26 -12.49
C ARG A 528 -36.91 32.21 -11.30
N LYS A 529 -37.83 32.08 -10.34
CA LYS A 529 -37.88 32.90 -9.12
C LYS A 529 -37.23 32.23 -7.90
N GLY A 530 -36.74 30.99 -8.05
CA GLY A 530 -36.14 30.21 -6.95
C GLY A 530 -37.01 30.14 -5.70
N ARG A 531 -38.35 30.08 -5.85
CA ARG A 531 -39.35 30.10 -4.76
C ARG A 531 -39.22 31.28 -3.77
N SER A 532 -38.77 32.44 -4.24
CA SER A 532 -38.55 33.65 -3.42
C SER A 532 -39.07 34.91 -4.13
N GLN A 533 -39.09 36.07 -3.45
CA GLN A 533 -39.41 37.39 -4.03
C GLN A 533 -38.32 37.91 -4.99
N CYS A 534 -37.66 37.04 -5.75
CA CYS A 534 -36.72 37.42 -6.80
C CYS A 534 -37.50 38.05 -7.96
N THR A 535 -37.25 39.34 -8.23
CA THR A 535 -37.97 40.12 -9.24
C THR A 535 -37.14 40.41 -10.48
N ASN A 536 -35.81 40.23 -10.46
CA ASN A 536 -34.92 40.63 -11.54
C ASN A 536 -33.86 39.56 -11.84
N LEU A 537 -33.76 39.17 -13.12
CA LEU A 537 -32.75 38.28 -13.71
C LEU A 537 -31.94 39.09 -14.71
N ALA A 538 -30.63 38.84 -14.79
CA ALA A 538 -29.73 39.75 -15.45
C ALA A 538 -29.60 39.53 -16.97
N ASP A 539 -30.64 39.88 -17.73
CA ASP A 539 -30.44 40.24 -19.14
C ASP A 539 -29.86 41.67 -19.28
N ASN A 540 -29.85 42.44 -18.17
CA ASN A 540 -29.44 43.84 -18.14
C ASN A 540 -28.04 44.06 -17.53
N THR A 541 -27.44 45.20 -17.91
CA THR A 541 -26.17 45.70 -17.37
C THR A 541 -26.32 46.18 -15.93
N VAL A 542 -25.25 46.07 -15.15
CA VAL A 542 -25.19 46.59 -13.77
C VAL A 542 -24.40 47.88 -13.79
N ASN A 543 -24.96 48.95 -13.22
CA ASN A 543 -24.27 50.22 -13.16
C ASN A 543 -23.41 50.32 -11.89
N LEU A 544 -22.09 50.30 -12.05
CA LEU A 544 -21.16 50.38 -10.92
C LEU A 544 -21.18 51.75 -10.24
N PHE A 545 -21.45 52.83 -10.98
CA PHE A 545 -21.45 54.19 -10.43
C PHE A 545 -22.62 54.49 -9.49
N SER A 546 -23.77 53.85 -9.71
CA SER A 546 -24.99 53.99 -8.91
C SER A 546 -25.30 52.77 -8.04
N MET A 547 -24.34 51.84 -7.88
CA MET A 547 -24.53 50.59 -7.15
C MET A 547 -24.84 50.80 -5.66
N PHE A 548 -24.33 51.86 -5.04
CA PHE A 548 -24.40 52.10 -3.59
C PHE A 548 -25.28 53.31 -3.24
N LYS A 549 -26.00 53.25 -2.12
CA LYS A 549 -26.88 54.34 -1.63
C LYS A 549 -26.10 55.55 -1.12
N GLU A 550 -25.13 55.30 -0.25
CA GLU A 550 -24.45 56.32 0.56
C GLU A 550 -23.00 56.57 0.11
N LEU A 551 -22.55 55.86 -0.94
CA LEU A 551 -21.20 55.95 -1.49
C LEU A 551 -21.28 56.32 -2.96
N THR A 552 -20.56 57.38 -3.33
CA THR A 552 -20.35 57.73 -4.74
C THR A 552 -19.11 57.00 -5.24
N VAL A 553 -19.27 56.23 -6.30
CA VAL A 553 -18.12 55.71 -7.04
C VAL A 553 -17.65 56.83 -7.97
N SER A 554 -16.44 57.35 -7.78
CA SER A 554 -15.88 58.40 -8.65
C SER A 554 -15.14 57.83 -9.85
N LYS A 555 -14.63 56.60 -9.71
CA LYS A 555 -13.89 55.90 -10.76
C LYS A 555 -14.08 54.40 -10.62
N ALA A 556 -14.38 53.74 -11.73
CA ALA A 556 -14.42 52.29 -11.83
C ALA A 556 -13.50 51.86 -12.96
N LYS A 557 -12.61 50.90 -12.70
CA LYS A 557 -11.72 50.33 -13.71
C LYS A 557 -11.67 48.82 -13.56
N ALA A 558 -11.78 48.08 -14.66
CA ALA A 558 -11.59 46.64 -14.64
C ALA A 558 -10.15 46.26 -14.27
N THR A 559 -9.98 45.13 -13.61
CA THR A 559 -8.68 44.62 -13.17
C THR A 559 -8.69 43.10 -13.13
N SER A 560 -7.51 42.48 -13.08
CA SER A 560 -7.36 41.05 -12.87
C SER A 560 -7.94 40.62 -11.51
N LEU A 561 -8.29 39.33 -11.35
CA LEU A 561 -8.89 38.81 -10.10
C LEU A 561 -7.99 38.99 -8.86
N ASN A 562 -6.66 39.02 -9.06
CA ASN A 562 -5.68 39.33 -8.02
C ASN A 562 -5.49 40.84 -7.77
N LEU A 563 -6.19 41.71 -8.52
CA LEU A 563 -6.18 43.17 -8.45
C LEU A 563 -4.82 43.84 -8.78
N LEU A 564 -3.96 43.14 -9.54
CA LEU A 564 -2.59 43.60 -9.85
C LEU A 564 -2.45 44.19 -11.26
N HIS A 565 -3.23 43.75 -12.23
CA HIS A 565 -3.12 44.16 -13.63
C HIS A 565 -4.37 44.93 -14.05
N GLU A 566 -4.18 46.01 -14.83
CA GLU A 566 -5.25 46.91 -15.27
C GLU A 566 -5.20 47.15 -16.79
N ASP A 567 -4.44 46.32 -17.52
CA ASP A 567 -4.24 46.41 -18.96
C ASP A 567 -5.26 45.54 -19.72
N PRO A 568 -6.16 46.14 -20.53
CA PRO A 568 -7.21 45.41 -21.26
C PRO A 568 -6.68 44.36 -22.25
N GLU A 569 -5.50 44.58 -22.85
CA GLU A 569 -4.92 43.67 -23.84
C GLU A 569 -4.38 42.40 -23.17
N VAL A 570 -3.71 42.56 -22.03
CA VAL A 570 -3.18 41.44 -21.21
C VAL A 570 -4.31 40.61 -20.60
N MET A 571 -5.49 41.21 -20.38
CA MET A 571 -6.65 40.52 -19.82
C MET A 571 -7.52 39.81 -20.87
N GLY A 572 -7.21 39.90 -22.17
CA GLY A 572 -7.91 39.15 -23.23
C GLY A 572 -9.33 39.64 -23.54
N PHE A 573 -9.70 40.84 -23.09
CA PHE A 573 -11.05 41.39 -23.25
C PHE A 573 -11.09 42.68 -24.07
N SER A 574 -10.49 42.68 -25.26
CA SER A 574 -10.34 43.90 -26.07
C SER A 574 -11.69 44.51 -26.54
N GLU A 575 -12.74 43.71 -26.73
CA GLU A 575 -14.02 44.19 -27.31
C GLU A 575 -15.09 44.66 -26.30
N GLN A 576 -14.94 44.43 -24.99
CA GLN A 576 -15.99 44.76 -23.98
C GLN A 576 -15.66 45.94 -23.05
N PHE A 577 -14.42 46.43 -23.03
CA PHE A 577 -13.91 47.29 -21.94
C PHE A 577 -13.61 48.74 -22.33
N GLY A 578 -13.83 49.12 -23.59
CA GLY A 578 -13.53 50.46 -24.11
C GLY A 578 -14.35 51.61 -23.49
N ASP A 579 -15.55 51.34 -22.95
CA ASP A 579 -16.51 52.39 -22.53
C ASP A 579 -16.93 52.37 -21.05
N LEU A 580 -16.26 51.57 -20.21
CA LEU A 580 -16.51 51.55 -18.75
C LEU A 580 -16.32 52.94 -18.09
N ALA A 581 -15.54 53.82 -18.72
CA ALA A 581 -15.18 55.13 -18.22
C ALA A 581 -16.27 56.22 -18.39
N LYS A 582 -17.34 55.99 -19.17
CA LYS A 582 -18.36 57.03 -19.46
C LYS A 582 -19.73 56.76 -18.82
N GLU A 583 -20.19 55.50 -18.75
CA GLU A 583 -21.54 55.17 -18.24
C GLU A 583 -21.57 54.16 -17.08
N GLY A 584 -20.48 53.41 -16.84
CA GLY A 584 -20.35 52.46 -15.72
C GLY A 584 -21.24 51.23 -15.77
N ASN A 585 -21.92 50.99 -16.88
CA ASN A 585 -22.72 49.80 -17.13
C ASN A 585 -21.81 48.62 -17.48
N VAL A 586 -21.89 47.54 -16.70
CA VAL A 586 -21.13 46.30 -16.95
C VAL A 586 -22.04 45.13 -17.29
N ALA A 587 -21.67 44.41 -18.35
CA ALA A 587 -22.26 43.13 -18.75
C ALA A 587 -21.29 42.01 -18.39
N ILE A 588 -21.79 40.98 -17.69
CA ILE A 588 -21.01 39.81 -17.29
C ILE A 588 -21.70 38.60 -17.89
N SER A 589 -21.02 37.79 -18.68
CA SER A 589 -21.62 36.59 -19.27
C SER A 589 -21.88 35.51 -18.20
N PRO A 590 -22.80 34.56 -18.41
CA PRO A 590 -22.98 33.43 -17.49
C PRO A 590 -21.67 32.65 -17.28
N MET A 591 -21.42 32.23 -16.03
CA MET A 591 -20.17 31.62 -15.55
C MET A 591 -18.93 32.52 -15.51
N GLU A 592 -19.05 33.81 -15.85
CA GLU A 592 -17.91 34.72 -15.81
C GLU A 592 -17.73 35.40 -14.45
N ILE A 593 -16.45 35.63 -14.12
CA ILE A 593 -16.03 36.38 -12.93
C ILE A 593 -15.23 37.59 -13.38
N GLN A 594 -15.68 38.78 -12.97
CA GLN A 594 -15.01 40.05 -13.30
C GLN A 594 -14.65 40.82 -12.03
N ALA A 595 -13.49 41.46 -12.04
CA ALA A 595 -13.01 42.29 -10.95
C ALA A 595 -12.87 43.75 -11.37
N TYR A 596 -13.24 44.64 -10.46
CA TYR A 596 -13.20 46.09 -10.65
C TYR A 596 -12.53 46.76 -9.47
N ARG A 597 -11.71 47.76 -9.78
CA ARG A 597 -11.16 48.70 -8.83
C ARG A 597 -12.04 49.93 -8.80
N LEU A 598 -12.56 50.24 -7.62
CA LEU A 598 -13.46 51.36 -7.36
C LEU A 598 -12.76 52.41 -6.50
N GLU A 599 -12.94 53.67 -6.85
CA GLU A 599 -12.68 54.80 -5.94
C GLU A 599 -14.00 55.24 -5.36
N LEU A 600 -14.14 55.10 -4.03
CA LEU A 600 -15.39 55.42 -3.33
C LEU A 600 -15.19 56.66 -2.48
N ARG A 601 -16.17 57.55 -2.53
CA ARG A 601 -16.26 58.70 -1.64
C ARG A 601 -17.59 58.66 -0.90
N PRO A 602 -17.65 59.06 0.38
CA PRO A 602 -18.93 59.32 1.02
C PRO A 602 -19.70 60.35 0.18
N GLN A 603 -21.00 60.15 -0.02
CA GLN A 603 -21.81 61.22 -0.58
C GLN A 603 -21.73 62.45 0.35
N PRO A 604 -21.52 63.67 -0.17
CA PRO A 604 -21.68 64.87 0.65
C PRO A 604 -23.11 64.87 1.21
N GLN A 605 -23.22 64.99 2.54
CA GLN A 605 -24.52 65.13 3.22
C GLN A 605 -25.25 66.39 2.81
#